data_AF-A0A2U1IVT9-F1
#
_entry.id   AF-A0A2U1IVT9-F1
#
_cell.length_a   1.000
_cell.length_b   1.000
_cell.length_c   1.000
_cell.angle_alpha   90.00
_cell.angle_beta   90.00
_cell.angle_gamma   90.00
#
_symmetry.space_group_name_H-M   'P 1'
#
loop_
_entity.id
_entity.type
_entity.pdbx_description
1 polymer ?
#
loop_
_entity_poly.entity_id
_entity_poly.type
_entity_poly.pdbx_seq_one_letter_code
_entity_poly.pdbx_strand_id
1 'polypeptide(L)'
;MDKTLETKYHILAFFSSPENDKYKCYLCQKDSKFLTQKKGSGYTNLTTHLNKGHPGFKELYLQVYSEEPPVEGKPSFFSYSSKIVNIYDWISLVTKCKLPISHCENPDFLNHTHLEGISIKTLTKYMNK
;
A
#
# COMPACT_ATOMS: atom_id res chain seq x y z
N MET A 1 7.77 24.55 0.89
CA MET A 1 7.06 23.55 1.73
C MET A 1 7.81 23.43 3.04
N ASP A 2 7.08 23.41 4.16
CA ASP A 2 7.66 23.23 5.49
C ASP A 2 8.24 21.81 5.62
N LYS A 3 9.55 21.70 5.88
CA LYS A 3 10.28 20.42 6.01
C LYS A 3 9.66 19.49 7.09
N THR A 4 8.94 20.08 8.04
CA THR A 4 8.25 19.37 9.12
C THR A 4 7.00 18.64 8.63
N LEU A 5 6.27 19.22 7.66
CA LEU A 5 5.12 18.55 7.02
C LEU A 5 5.60 17.39 6.15
N GLU A 6 6.65 17.58 5.37
CA GLU A 6 7.24 16.55 4.51
C GLU A 6 7.65 15.31 5.32
N THR A 7 8.35 15.53 6.44
CA THR A 7 8.76 14.45 7.36
C THR A 7 7.55 13.70 7.95
N LYS A 8 6.45 14.40 8.28
CA LYS A 8 5.21 13.78 8.79
C LYS A 8 4.59 12.83 7.76
N TYR A 9 4.48 13.23 6.49
CA TYR A 9 3.89 12.39 5.45
C TYR A 9 4.75 11.17 5.13
N HIS A 10 6.08 11.30 5.20
CA HIS A 10 7.01 10.19 5.01
C HIS A 10 6.79 9.08 6.04
N ILE A 11 6.54 9.47 7.29
CA ILE A 11 6.34 8.52 8.38
C ILE A 11 4.94 7.90 8.30
N LEU A 12 3.90 8.73 8.15
CA LEU A 12 2.50 8.28 8.20
C LEU A 12 2.11 7.36 7.04
N ALA A 13 2.81 7.43 5.90
CA ALA A 13 2.61 6.49 4.81
C ALA A 13 2.77 5.02 5.24
N PHE A 14 3.52 4.72 6.30
CA PHE A 14 3.75 3.34 6.75
C PHE A 14 2.79 2.85 7.84
N PHE A 15 1.80 3.66 8.24
CA PHE A 15 0.91 3.30 9.34
C PHE A 15 -0.58 3.44 8.98
N SER A 16 -1.41 2.55 9.51
CA SER A 16 -2.85 2.79 9.66
C SER A 16 -3.13 3.41 11.03
N SER A 17 -4.16 4.26 11.12
CA SER A 17 -4.64 4.83 12.38
C SER A 17 -6.08 4.37 12.64
N PRO A 18 -6.31 3.14 13.12
CA PRO A 18 -7.66 2.62 13.34
C PRO A 18 -8.41 3.33 14.46
N GLU A 19 -7.70 3.94 15.41
CA GLU A 19 -8.25 4.80 16.45
C GLU A 19 -7.43 6.10 16.51
N ASN A 20 -8.03 7.17 17.00
CA ASN A 20 -7.28 8.38 17.34
C ASN A 20 -6.19 7.99 18.34
N ASP A 21 -4.94 8.33 18.03
CA ASP A 21 -3.74 8.08 18.85
C ASP A 21 -3.16 6.65 18.79
N LYS A 22 -3.71 5.71 18.02
CA LYS A 22 -3.10 4.38 17.82
C LYS A 22 -2.69 4.15 16.37
N TYR A 23 -1.44 3.78 16.16
CA TYR A 23 -0.89 3.50 14.84
C TYR A 23 -0.45 2.05 14.69
N LYS A 24 -0.77 1.41 13.57
CA LYS A 24 -0.31 0.06 13.22
C LYS A 24 0.58 0.14 11.98
N CYS A 25 1.80 -0.38 12.08
CA CYS A 25 2.73 -0.40 10.95
C CYS A 25 2.31 -1.45 9.92
N TYR A 26 2.28 -1.06 8.63
CA TYR A 26 2.00 -1.97 7.54
C TYR A 26 3.16 -2.91 7.18
N LEU A 27 4.40 -2.53 7.49
CA LEU A 27 5.60 -3.34 7.19
C LEU A 27 5.84 -4.46 8.20
N CYS A 28 5.18 -4.40 9.34
CA CYS A 28 5.23 -5.45 10.34
C CYS A 28 4.31 -6.61 9.93
N GLN A 29 4.77 -7.85 10.12
CA GLN A 29 3.94 -9.04 9.96
C GLN A 29 2.82 -9.08 11.04
N LYS A 30 1.80 -9.91 10.80
CA LYS A 30 0.42 -9.90 11.36
C LYS A 30 0.19 -9.48 12.84
N ASP A 31 1.18 -9.55 13.73
CA ASP A 31 1.08 -9.30 15.17
C ASP A 31 1.81 -8.03 15.67
N SER A 32 1.96 -7.02 14.83
CA SER A 32 2.51 -5.72 15.25
C SER A 32 1.66 -5.06 16.34
N LYS A 33 2.25 -4.89 17.53
CA LYS A 33 1.72 -4.06 18.61
C LYS A 33 1.36 -2.66 18.09
N PHE A 34 0.22 -2.13 18.52
CA PHE A 34 -0.15 -0.74 18.26
C PHE A 34 0.83 0.22 18.94
N LEU A 35 1.27 1.22 18.19
CA LEU A 35 2.07 2.33 18.70
C LEU A 35 1.10 3.43 19.16
N THR A 36 1.04 3.67 20.47
CA THR A 36 0.26 4.78 21.02
C THR A 36 1.06 6.08 20.88
N GLN A 37 0.46 7.10 20.29
CA GLN A 37 1.04 8.43 20.14
C GLN A 37 0.34 9.40 21.09
N LYS A 38 1.10 10.08 21.96
CA LYS A 38 0.52 11.12 22.82
C LYS A 38 0.26 12.37 21.99
N LYS A 39 -0.91 12.99 22.16
CA LYS A 39 -1.23 14.30 21.55
C LYS A 39 -0.12 15.31 21.85
N GLY A 40 0.36 16.01 20.82
CA GLY A 40 1.42 17.00 20.93
C GLY A 40 2.86 16.46 21.04
N SER A 41 3.07 15.13 21.05
CA SER A 41 4.43 14.53 21.19
C SER A 41 5.21 14.37 19.88
N GLY A 42 4.63 14.78 18.74
CA GLY A 42 5.21 14.55 17.42
C GLY A 42 5.22 13.07 17.01
N TYR A 43 6.07 12.73 16.04
CA TYR A 43 6.15 11.39 15.43
C TYR A 43 7.39 10.59 15.83
N THR A 44 8.06 10.95 16.93
CA THR A 44 9.32 10.34 17.36
C THR A 44 9.19 8.84 17.62
N ASN A 45 8.06 8.39 18.17
CA ASN A 45 7.79 6.98 18.42
C ASN A 45 7.68 6.16 17.11
N LEU A 46 6.93 6.67 16.12
CA LEU A 46 6.76 6.05 14.81
C LEU A 46 8.08 6.03 14.03
N THR A 47 8.82 7.15 14.08
CA THR A 47 10.14 7.27 13.47
C THR A 47 11.14 6.29 14.07
N THR A 48 11.16 6.18 15.40
CA THR A 48 12.04 5.22 16.10
C THR A 48 11.69 3.79 15.74
N HIS A 49 10.39 3.47 15.65
CA HIS A 49 9.93 2.16 15.21
C HIS A 49 10.44 1.83 13.81
N LEU A 50 10.25 2.72 12.82
CA LEU A 50 10.70 2.51 11.45
C LEU A 50 12.22 2.36 11.36
N ASN A 51 12.99 3.24 12.02
CA ASN A 51 14.45 3.15 11.98
C ASN A 51 14.98 1.83 12.58
N LYS A 52 14.33 1.28 13.62
CA LYS A 52 14.77 0.04 14.28
C LYS A 52 14.28 -1.22 13.57
N GLY A 53 12.99 -1.24 13.17
CA GLY A 53 12.35 -2.43 12.58
C GLY A 53 12.46 -2.51 11.06
N HIS A 54 12.65 -1.36 10.40
CA HIS A 54 12.55 -1.22 8.95
C HIS A 54 13.62 -0.24 8.41
N PRO A 55 14.93 -0.51 8.59
CA PRO A 55 16.00 0.45 8.29
C PRO A 55 16.05 0.95 6.83
N GLY A 56 15.39 0.28 5.89
CA GLY A 56 15.25 0.70 4.48
C GLY A 56 13.93 1.41 4.13
N PHE A 57 13.15 1.85 5.12
CA PHE A 57 11.83 2.44 4.85
C PHE A 57 11.89 3.75 4.06
N LYS A 58 13.00 4.51 4.16
CA LYS A 58 13.17 5.79 3.46
C LYS A 58 13.36 5.57 1.96
N GLU A 59 14.19 4.59 1.60
CA GLU A 59 14.41 4.17 0.22
C GLU A 59 13.12 3.62 -0.37
N LEU A 60 12.39 2.80 0.40
CA LEU A 60 11.09 2.28 0.01
C LEU A 60 10.07 3.42 -0.22
N TYR A 61 10.07 4.43 0.65
CA TYR A 61 9.22 5.61 0.49
C TYR A 61 9.55 6.34 -0.82
N LEU A 62 10.83 6.60 -1.08
CA LEU A 62 11.28 7.27 -2.30
C LEU A 62 10.97 6.46 -3.57
N GLN A 63 11.10 5.12 -3.52
CA GLN A 63 10.71 4.27 -4.64
C GLN A 63 9.22 4.37 -4.97
N VAL A 64 8.36 4.45 -3.96
CA VAL A 64 6.90 4.47 -4.13
C VAL A 64 6.36 5.87 -4.44
N TYR A 65 6.99 6.92 -3.90
CA TYR A 65 6.48 8.30 -3.94
C TYR A 65 7.43 9.30 -4.64
N SER A 66 8.42 8.82 -5.41
CA SER A 66 9.35 9.69 -6.16
C SER A 66 8.68 10.60 -7.18
N GLU A 67 7.49 10.24 -7.67
CA GLU A 67 6.77 11.00 -8.70
C GLU A 67 5.67 11.91 -8.12
N GLU A 68 5.07 11.56 -6.98
CA GLU A 68 4.07 12.39 -6.30
C GLU A 68 4.15 12.23 -4.77
N PRO A 69 4.26 13.32 -3.99
CA PRO A 69 4.15 13.25 -2.54
C PRO A 69 2.76 12.75 -2.13
N PRO A 70 2.63 11.94 -1.06
CA PRO A 70 1.35 11.55 -0.50
C PRO A 70 0.59 12.80 -0.05
N VAL A 71 -0.54 13.04 -0.70
CA VAL A 71 -1.48 14.10 -0.33
C VAL A 71 -2.32 13.62 0.85
N GLU A 72 -2.67 14.53 1.77
CA GLU A 72 -3.60 14.25 2.85
C GLU A 72 -4.91 13.65 2.29
N GLY A 73 -5.28 12.46 2.75
CA GLY A 73 -6.46 11.73 2.26
C GLY A 73 -6.21 10.74 1.12
N LYS A 74 -5.01 10.68 0.49
CA LYS A 74 -4.65 9.55 -0.39
C LYS A 74 -4.38 8.31 0.47
N PRO A 75 -5.00 7.15 0.17
CA PRO A 75 -4.67 5.91 0.84
C PRO A 75 -3.18 5.61 0.65
N SER A 76 -2.49 5.22 1.72
CA SER A 76 -1.13 4.73 1.64
C SER A 76 -1.05 3.56 0.66
N PHE A 77 0.04 3.44 -0.09
CA PHE A 77 0.33 2.27 -0.93
C PHE A 77 0.18 0.96 -0.15
N PHE A 78 0.51 0.99 1.13
CA PHE A 78 0.44 -0.16 2.02
C PHE A 78 -0.97 -0.41 2.60
N SER A 79 -1.95 0.45 2.29
CA SER A 79 -3.32 0.39 2.77
C SER A 79 -4.28 -0.33 1.81
N TYR A 80 -3.85 -0.66 0.59
CA TYR A 80 -4.71 -1.35 -0.36
C TYR A 80 -4.99 -2.77 0.11
N SER A 81 -6.27 -3.15 0.09
CA SER A 81 -6.66 -4.53 0.38
C SER A 81 -6.06 -5.48 -0.66
N SER A 82 -5.77 -6.72 -0.28
CA SER A 82 -5.25 -7.74 -1.21
C SER A 82 -6.10 -7.87 -2.47
N LYS A 83 -7.42 -7.66 -2.34
CA LYS A 83 -8.36 -7.61 -3.47
C LYS A 83 -8.03 -6.49 -4.47
N ILE A 84 -7.75 -5.28 -3.99
CA ILE A 84 -7.42 -4.14 -4.85
C ILE A 84 -6.06 -4.35 -5.52
N VAL A 85 -5.08 -4.85 -4.77
CA VAL A 85 -3.76 -5.21 -5.31
C VAL A 85 -3.91 -6.24 -6.43
N ASN A 86 -4.64 -7.33 -6.18
CA ASN A 86 -4.90 -8.38 -7.17
C ASN A 86 -5.60 -7.84 -8.44
N ILE A 87 -6.56 -6.91 -8.30
CA ILE A 87 -7.21 -6.27 -9.45
C ILE A 87 -6.21 -5.43 -10.26
N TYR A 88 -5.35 -4.64 -9.59
CA TYR A 88 -4.34 -3.84 -10.28
C TYR A 88 -3.31 -4.72 -10.99
N ASP A 89 -2.87 -5.80 -10.37
CA ASP A 89 -1.95 -6.75 -10.99
C ASP A 89 -2.56 -7.41 -12.22
N TRP A 90 -3.86 -7.76 -12.18
CA TRP A 90 -4.59 -8.23 -13.35
C TRP A 90 -4.64 -7.21 -14.48
N ILE A 91 -4.96 -5.94 -14.18
CA ILE A 91 -4.99 -4.86 -15.18
C ILE A 91 -3.59 -4.69 -15.80
N SER A 92 -2.55 -4.65 -14.97
CA SER A 92 -1.16 -4.53 -15.39
C SER A 92 -0.74 -5.68 -16.31
N LEU A 93 -1.08 -6.92 -15.94
CA LEU A 93 -0.75 -8.12 -16.72
C LEU A 93 -1.46 -8.13 -18.08
N VAL A 94 -2.77 -7.89 -18.10
CA VAL A 94 -3.57 -7.84 -19.33
C VAL A 94 -3.09 -6.76 -20.27
N THR A 95 -2.79 -5.57 -19.76
CA THR A 95 -2.37 -4.42 -20.58
C THR A 95 -0.94 -4.56 -21.09
N LYS A 96 0.02 -4.93 -20.22
CA LYS A 96 1.44 -5.04 -20.59
C LYS A 96 1.71 -6.23 -21.50
N CYS A 97 1.11 -7.38 -21.22
CA CYS A 97 1.30 -8.60 -22.00
C CYS A 97 0.31 -8.74 -23.16
N LYS A 98 -0.62 -7.77 -23.34
CA LYS A 98 -1.68 -7.78 -24.35
C LYS A 98 -2.49 -9.09 -24.32
N LEU A 99 -2.78 -9.59 -23.13
CA LEU A 99 -3.49 -10.84 -22.95
C LEU A 99 -5.01 -10.62 -23.05
N PRO A 100 -5.77 -11.59 -23.58
CA PRO A 100 -7.23 -11.55 -23.52
C PRO A 100 -7.73 -11.51 -22.07
N ILE A 101 -8.71 -10.65 -21.78
CA ILE A 101 -9.31 -10.50 -20.44
C ILE A 101 -9.87 -11.83 -19.90
N SER A 102 -10.28 -12.76 -20.77
CA SER A 102 -10.76 -14.09 -20.39
C SER A 102 -9.75 -14.94 -19.61
N HIS A 103 -8.46 -14.61 -19.63
CA HIS A 103 -7.43 -15.32 -18.88
C HIS A 103 -7.58 -15.18 -17.36
N CYS A 104 -8.28 -14.15 -16.87
CA CYS A 104 -8.49 -13.95 -15.43
C CYS A 104 -9.46 -14.97 -14.79
N GLU A 105 -10.25 -15.68 -15.61
CA GLU A 105 -11.14 -16.76 -15.20
C GLU A 105 -10.66 -18.15 -15.69
N ASN A 106 -9.59 -18.21 -16.51
CA ASN A 106 -9.12 -19.45 -17.10
C ASN A 106 -8.29 -20.27 -16.08
N PRO A 107 -8.77 -21.44 -15.62
CA PRO A 107 -8.08 -22.23 -14.59
C PRO A 107 -6.66 -22.65 -14.98
N ASP A 108 -6.44 -23.03 -16.24
CA ASP A 108 -5.12 -23.46 -16.72
C ASP A 108 -4.12 -22.32 -16.69
N PHE A 109 -4.57 -21.12 -17.07
CA PHE A 109 -3.73 -19.93 -16.98
C PHE A 109 -3.46 -19.55 -15.52
N LEU A 110 -4.48 -19.57 -14.68
CA LEU A 110 -4.38 -19.23 -13.25
C LEU A 110 -3.37 -20.12 -12.52
N ASN A 111 -3.28 -21.41 -12.86
CA ASN A 111 -2.29 -22.34 -12.29
C ASN A 111 -0.83 -21.93 -12.56
N HIS A 112 -0.60 -21.11 -13.59
CA HIS A 112 0.71 -20.58 -13.94
C HIS A 112 0.93 -19.13 -13.48
N THR A 113 -0.03 -18.55 -12.75
CA THR A 113 0.10 -17.20 -12.18
C THR A 113 0.09 -17.23 -10.65
N HIS A 114 0.64 -16.19 -10.04
CA HIS A 114 0.48 -15.94 -8.60
C HIS A 114 -0.78 -15.14 -8.26
N LEU A 115 -1.63 -14.84 -9.25
CA LEU A 115 -2.80 -14.00 -9.09
C LEU A 115 -4.02 -14.83 -8.69
N GLU A 116 -4.87 -14.27 -7.85
CA GLU A 116 -6.16 -14.88 -7.54
C GLU A 116 -7.12 -14.65 -8.71
N GLY A 117 -7.85 -15.70 -9.11
CA GLY A 117 -8.84 -15.60 -10.18
C GLY A 117 -9.91 -14.54 -9.88
N ILE A 118 -10.26 -13.74 -10.88
CA ILE A 118 -11.29 -12.71 -10.77
C ILE A 118 -12.26 -12.80 -11.93
N SER A 119 -13.51 -12.42 -11.71
CA SER A 119 -14.47 -12.42 -12.80
C SER A 119 -14.14 -11.37 -13.86
N ILE A 120 -14.35 -11.70 -15.15
CA ILE A 120 -14.20 -10.77 -16.28
C ILE A 120 -15.04 -9.52 -16.02
N LYS A 121 -16.27 -9.70 -15.53
CA LYS A 121 -17.17 -8.58 -15.17
C LYS A 121 -16.55 -7.63 -14.17
N THR A 122 -15.82 -8.16 -13.18
CA THR A 122 -15.14 -7.34 -12.17
C THR A 122 -13.95 -6.63 -12.80
N LEU A 123 -13.09 -7.33 -13.52
CA LEU A 123 -11.90 -6.73 -14.14
C LEU A 123 -12.29 -5.60 -15.12
N THR A 124 -13.24 -5.84 -16.01
CA THR A 124 -13.76 -4.85 -16.96
C THR A 124 -14.36 -3.63 -16.27
N LYS A 125 -15.06 -3.81 -15.14
CA LYS A 125 -15.60 -2.70 -14.35
C LYS A 125 -14.50 -1.76 -13.84
N TYR A 126 -13.34 -2.29 -13.47
CA TYR A 126 -12.22 -1.48 -12.99
C TYR A 126 -11.36 -0.89 -14.12
N MET A 127 -11.30 -1.55 -15.28
CA MET A 127 -10.61 -1.00 -16.46
C MET A 127 -11.34 0.18 -17.11
N ASN A 128 -12.67 0.24 -16.98
CA ASN A 128 -13.51 1.28 -17.56
C ASN A 128 -13.84 2.43 -16.58
N LYS A 129 -13.14 2.50 -15.45
CA LYS A 129 -13.26 3.56 -14.45
C LYS A 129 -12.19 4.62 -14.67
#